data_AF-A0A0A7KM49-F1
#
_entry.id   AF-A0A0A7KM49-F1
#
_cell.length_a   1.000
_cell.length_b   1.000
_cell.length_c   1.000
_cell.angle_alpha   90.00
_cell.angle_beta   90.00
_cell.angle_gamma   90.00
#
_symmetry.space_group_name_H-M   'P 1'
#
loop_
_entity.id
_entity.type
_entity.pdbx_description
1 polymer ?
#
loop_
_entity_poly.entity_id
_entity_poly.type
_entity_poly.pdbx_seq_one_letter_code
_entity_poly.pdbx_strand_id
1 'polypeptide(L)'
;MRSFLRTLLLGGALVATGAGGQAAAPSGFFPVLVQAPRDDTPQLLGAAAGGRWRTVAGTLPSLKGKEKYLRRSLGGPAVAVVGGRPASFGEPCADAYAVPVNPARTSGQFQLFTAAALNARPRPVTALPVGNETYRQIVRTELLRRGLKNPNVQVVGLTRSDLDGDGTQEVIIEATSYAGREGIFPPPIGQPGDYSIVLLRHVVRGQVLTVTLGADVAPQTPVKADDSMETRPLATLSRLAGIADLNGDGRMELILYGAYYEGSSHTVNEWTPARGLTATPLETGCGV
;
A
#
# COMPACT_ATOMS: atom_id res chain seq x y z
N MET A 1 -64.78 46.12 -9.86
CA MET A 1 -64.65 45.72 -11.28
C MET A 1 -63.27 45.12 -11.49
N ARG A 2 -63.21 43.86 -11.98
CA ARG A 2 -62.13 43.20 -12.73
C ARG A 2 -60.74 43.14 -12.06
N SER A 3 -60.38 41.98 -11.49
CA SER A 3 -59.62 40.88 -12.14
C SER A 3 -58.19 41.27 -12.49
N PHE A 4 -57.20 40.56 -11.94
CA PHE A 4 -56.23 39.77 -12.72
C PHE A 4 -55.45 38.83 -11.80
N LEU A 5 -55.79 37.54 -11.87
CA LEU A 5 -54.95 36.42 -11.43
C LEU A 5 -53.64 36.45 -12.22
N ARG A 6 -52.49 36.42 -11.53
CA ARG A 6 -51.20 36.06 -12.13
C ARG A 6 -50.78 34.69 -11.62
N THR A 7 -51.01 33.69 -12.44
CA THR A 7 -50.45 32.34 -12.32
C THR A 7 -48.95 32.42 -12.59
N LEU A 8 -48.11 32.23 -11.56
CA LEU A 8 -46.69 31.98 -11.75
C LEU A 8 -46.49 30.48 -12.00
N LEU A 9 -46.13 30.12 -13.23
CA LEU A 9 -45.54 28.84 -13.57
C LEU A 9 -44.07 28.87 -13.14
N LEU A 10 -43.74 28.20 -12.02
CA LEU A 10 -42.35 27.81 -11.74
C LEU A 10 -42.02 26.58 -12.59
N GLY A 11 -41.28 26.81 -13.67
CA GLY A 11 -40.61 25.74 -14.42
C GLY A 11 -39.53 25.10 -13.55
N GLY A 12 -39.69 23.82 -13.23
CA GLY A 12 -38.65 23.01 -12.61
C GLY A 12 -37.50 22.80 -13.60
N ALA A 13 -36.34 23.40 -13.31
CA ALA A 13 -35.10 23.03 -13.97
C ALA A 13 -34.61 21.71 -13.37
N LEU A 14 -34.82 20.61 -14.09
CA LEU A 14 -34.16 19.33 -13.82
C LEU A 14 -32.67 19.52 -14.12
N VAL A 15 -31.86 19.71 -13.10
CA VAL A 15 -30.39 19.61 -13.22
C VAL A 15 -30.08 18.12 -13.32
N ALA A 16 -29.90 17.64 -14.54
CA ALA A 16 -29.32 16.33 -14.79
C ALA A 16 -27.87 16.35 -14.27
N THR A 17 -27.65 15.80 -13.08
CA THR A 17 -26.32 15.46 -12.60
C THR A 17 -25.75 14.42 -13.55
N GLY A 18 -24.84 14.85 -14.42
CA GLY A 18 -24.11 13.96 -15.30
C GLY A 18 -23.47 12.84 -14.48
N ALA A 19 -23.83 11.60 -14.81
CA ALA A 19 -23.07 10.44 -14.40
C ALA A 19 -21.61 10.70 -14.77
N GLY A 20 -20.73 10.78 -13.76
CA GLY A 20 -19.30 10.88 -13.96
C GLY A 20 -18.86 9.72 -14.82
N GLY A 21 -18.57 9.98 -16.09
CA GLY A 21 -17.98 9.00 -16.98
C GLY A 21 -16.66 8.57 -16.35
N GLN A 22 -16.57 7.30 -15.94
CA GLN A 22 -15.29 6.67 -15.69
C GLN A 22 -14.46 6.87 -16.95
N ALA A 23 -13.41 7.68 -16.85
CA ALA A 23 -12.44 7.83 -17.93
C ALA A 23 -11.96 6.41 -18.29
N ALA A 24 -12.00 6.06 -19.57
CA ALA A 24 -11.51 4.77 -20.03
C ALA A 24 -10.04 4.63 -19.58
N ALA A 25 -9.72 3.55 -18.86
CA ALA A 25 -8.38 3.31 -18.38
C ALA A 25 -7.39 3.36 -19.56
N PRO A 26 -6.26 4.06 -19.44
CA PRO A 26 -5.35 4.25 -20.55
C PRO A 26 -4.87 2.91 -21.11
N SER A 27 -4.89 2.78 -22.43
CA SER A 27 -4.42 1.60 -23.16
C SER A 27 -2.88 1.59 -23.20
N GLY A 28 -2.25 1.37 -22.04
CA GLY A 28 -0.80 1.26 -21.90
C GLY A 28 -0.36 -0.08 -21.33
N PHE A 29 0.95 -0.30 -21.31
CA PHE A 29 1.61 -1.36 -20.55
C PHE A 29 2.42 -0.69 -19.44
N PHE A 30 2.03 -0.92 -18.20
CA PHE A 30 2.57 -0.26 -17.02
C PHE A 30 3.17 -1.29 -16.06
N PRO A 31 4.42 -1.73 -16.29
CA PRO A 31 5.12 -2.59 -15.36
C PRO A 31 5.42 -1.84 -14.06
N VAL A 32 5.35 -2.56 -12.95
CA VAL A 32 5.56 -2.02 -11.60
C VAL A 32 6.69 -2.80 -10.94
N LEU A 33 7.67 -2.06 -10.40
CA LEU A 33 8.73 -2.64 -9.58
C LEU A 33 8.70 -2.06 -8.18
N VAL A 34 9.21 -2.82 -7.22
CA VAL A 34 9.39 -2.39 -5.83
C VAL A 34 10.77 -2.78 -5.34
N GLN A 35 11.35 -2.00 -4.44
CA GLN A 35 12.65 -2.29 -3.83
C GLN A 35 12.53 -2.05 -2.33
N ALA A 36 12.84 -3.06 -1.52
CA ALA A 36 12.84 -2.90 -0.08
C ALA A 36 14.07 -2.09 0.38
N PRO A 37 14.04 -1.52 1.60
CA PRO A 37 15.22 -0.89 2.17
C PRO A 37 16.43 -1.82 2.15
N ARG A 38 17.55 -1.30 1.67
CA ARG A 38 18.86 -1.98 1.55
C ARG A 38 18.96 -3.07 0.48
N ASP A 39 17.90 -3.35 -0.27
CA ASP A 39 18.01 -4.20 -1.46
C ASP A 39 18.83 -3.48 -2.54
N ASP A 40 19.59 -4.24 -3.32
CA ASP A 40 20.41 -3.70 -4.41
C ASP A 40 19.66 -3.61 -5.74
N THR A 41 18.60 -4.41 -5.91
CA THR A 41 17.85 -4.50 -7.16
C THR A 41 16.33 -4.52 -6.90
N PRO A 42 15.52 -3.74 -7.66
CA PRO A 42 14.07 -3.83 -7.60
C PRO A 42 13.53 -5.18 -8.05
N GLN A 43 12.42 -5.60 -7.48
CA GLN A 43 11.67 -6.79 -7.82
C GLN A 43 10.44 -6.44 -8.65
N LEU A 44 10.10 -7.29 -9.61
CA LEU A 44 8.91 -7.15 -10.45
C LEU A 44 7.65 -7.56 -9.68
N LEU A 45 6.67 -6.66 -9.58
CA LEU A 45 5.34 -6.96 -9.03
C LEU A 45 4.36 -7.51 -10.08
N GLY A 46 4.61 -7.20 -11.35
CA GLY A 46 3.68 -7.45 -12.45
C GLY A 46 3.42 -6.16 -13.24
N ALA A 47 2.24 -6.05 -13.86
CA ALA A 47 1.88 -4.89 -14.67
C ALA A 47 0.37 -4.66 -14.76
N ALA A 48 -0.04 -3.42 -15.03
CA ALA A 48 -1.33 -3.14 -15.64
C ALA A 48 -1.18 -3.06 -17.17
N ALA A 49 -2.08 -3.70 -17.91
CA ALA A 49 -2.07 -3.63 -19.37
C ALA A 49 -3.46 -3.79 -19.97
N GLY A 50 -3.88 -2.83 -20.81
CA GLY A 50 -5.19 -2.86 -21.46
C GLY A 50 -6.35 -2.91 -20.45
N GLY A 51 -6.24 -2.16 -19.35
CA GLY A 51 -7.23 -2.12 -18.27
C GLY A 51 -7.30 -3.39 -17.41
N ARG A 52 -6.29 -4.27 -17.47
CA ARG A 52 -6.24 -5.51 -16.67
C ARG A 52 -4.91 -5.65 -15.95
N TRP A 53 -4.97 -6.18 -14.73
CA TRP A 53 -3.80 -6.60 -13.98
C TRP A 53 -3.17 -7.86 -14.60
N ARG A 54 -1.84 -7.95 -14.56
CA ARG A 54 -1.05 -9.11 -14.98
C ARG A 54 -0.09 -9.49 -13.87
N THR A 55 -0.04 -10.79 -13.56
CA THR A 55 0.95 -11.38 -12.65
C THR A 55 2.37 -11.15 -13.18
N VAL A 56 3.37 -11.45 -12.35
CA VAL A 56 4.79 -11.51 -12.75
C VAL A 56 4.96 -12.37 -14.00
N ALA A 57 4.49 -13.62 -13.98
CA ALA A 57 4.57 -14.54 -15.11
C ALA A 57 3.90 -14.00 -16.39
N GLY A 58 2.74 -13.35 -16.27
CA GLY A 58 2.06 -12.71 -17.41
C GLY A 58 2.74 -11.43 -17.92
N THR A 59 3.63 -10.85 -17.14
CA THR A 59 4.33 -9.60 -17.45
C THR A 59 5.67 -9.86 -18.15
N LEU A 60 6.40 -10.91 -17.75
CA LEU A 60 7.73 -11.24 -18.26
C LEU A 60 7.85 -11.24 -19.80
N PRO A 61 6.92 -11.83 -20.58
CA PRO A 61 7.05 -11.86 -22.04
C PRO A 61 6.99 -10.47 -22.70
N SER A 62 6.46 -9.47 -21.99
CA SER A 62 6.31 -8.11 -22.50
C SER A 62 7.47 -7.19 -22.12
N LEU A 63 8.34 -7.60 -21.18
CA LEU A 63 9.51 -6.82 -20.75
C LEU A 63 10.70 -7.01 -21.70
N LYS A 64 11.24 -5.89 -22.19
CA LYS A 64 12.34 -5.83 -23.17
C LYS A 64 13.68 -5.48 -22.53
N GLY A 65 13.67 -4.97 -21.31
CA GLY A 65 14.85 -4.55 -20.56
C GLY A 65 15.40 -3.18 -20.98
N LYS A 66 14.50 -2.28 -21.35
CA LYS A 66 14.78 -0.85 -21.64
C LYS A 66 13.61 0.05 -21.24
N GLU A 67 12.70 -0.46 -20.43
CA GLU A 67 11.53 0.25 -19.93
C GLU A 67 11.97 1.46 -19.11
N LYS A 68 11.29 2.59 -19.32
CA LYS A 68 11.55 3.82 -18.56
C LYS A 68 10.65 3.85 -17.35
N TYR A 69 11.24 4.06 -16.18
CA TYR A 69 10.53 4.16 -14.93
C TYR A 69 10.78 5.51 -14.26
N LEU A 70 9.85 5.89 -13.38
CA LEU A 70 10.07 6.89 -12.35
C LEU A 70 10.23 6.16 -11.02
N ARG A 71 11.43 6.21 -10.45
CA ARG A 71 11.72 5.77 -9.08
C ARG A 71 11.27 6.83 -8.09
N ARG A 72 10.53 6.43 -7.05
CA ARG A 72 10.08 7.33 -5.97
C ARG A 72 10.07 6.58 -4.63
N SER A 73 10.48 7.26 -3.55
CA SER A 73 10.02 6.86 -2.21
C SER A 73 8.62 7.41 -1.94
N LEU A 74 8.00 7.02 -0.83
CA LEU A 74 6.62 7.35 -0.50
C LEU A 74 6.32 8.87 -0.57
N GLY A 75 7.17 9.71 0.02
CA GLY A 75 7.08 11.18 -0.06
C GLY A 75 8.16 11.86 -0.91
N GLY A 76 9.01 11.08 -1.59
CA GLY A 76 10.17 11.60 -2.32
C GLY A 76 9.89 12.08 -3.75
N PRO A 77 10.83 12.84 -4.34
CA PRO A 77 10.75 13.25 -5.74
C PRO A 77 10.88 12.06 -6.69
N ALA A 78 10.41 12.27 -7.93
CA ALA A 78 10.60 11.32 -9.02
C ALA A 78 12.02 11.38 -9.58
N VAL A 79 12.64 10.23 -9.78
CA VAL A 79 13.91 10.12 -10.47
C VAL A 79 13.75 9.17 -11.65
N ALA A 80 14.06 9.65 -12.86
CA ALA A 80 14.01 8.81 -14.05
C ALA A 80 15.10 7.74 -14.00
N VAL A 81 14.73 6.49 -14.31
CA VAL A 81 15.64 5.36 -14.43
C VAL A 81 15.22 4.49 -15.62
N VAL A 82 16.13 3.66 -16.12
CA VAL A 82 15.86 2.68 -17.16
C VAL A 82 16.04 1.28 -16.58
N GLY A 83 15.04 0.42 -16.72
CA GLY A 83 15.13 -0.99 -16.31
C GLY A 83 15.84 -1.86 -17.33
N GLY A 84 16.56 -2.86 -16.85
CA GLY A 84 17.19 -3.92 -17.62
C GLY A 84 16.31 -5.15 -17.72
N ARG A 85 16.86 -6.24 -18.29
CA ARG A 85 16.11 -7.50 -18.46
C ARG A 85 15.83 -8.15 -17.09
N PRO A 86 14.63 -8.68 -16.87
CA PRO A 86 14.31 -9.40 -15.65
C PRO A 86 15.12 -10.70 -15.55
N ALA A 87 15.53 -11.06 -14.33
CA ALA A 87 16.18 -12.32 -14.01
C ALA A 87 15.55 -12.92 -12.75
N SER A 88 15.26 -14.22 -12.77
CA SER A 88 14.78 -14.94 -11.58
C SER A 88 15.84 -14.91 -10.48
N PHE A 89 15.42 -14.84 -9.22
CA PHE A 89 16.32 -15.02 -8.08
C PHE A 89 16.80 -16.47 -7.92
N GLY A 90 16.23 -17.42 -8.65
CA GLY A 90 16.49 -18.85 -8.47
C GLY A 90 15.93 -19.39 -7.17
N GLU A 91 16.11 -20.68 -6.90
CA GLU A 91 15.62 -21.31 -5.65
C GLU A 91 16.22 -20.63 -4.40
N PRO A 92 15.41 -20.39 -3.35
CA PRO A 92 14.01 -20.81 -3.16
C PRO A 92 12.96 -19.85 -3.75
N CYS A 93 13.39 -18.84 -4.51
CA CYS A 93 12.59 -17.71 -4.97
C CYS A 93 12.52 -17.62 -6.50
N ALA A 94 12.36 -18.78 -7.14
CA ALA A 94 12.40 -18.90 -8.61
C ALA A 94 11.31 -18.05 -9.31
N ASP A 95 10.20 -17.78 -8.63
CA ASP A 95 9.08 -16.99 -9.13
C ASP A 95 9.21 -15.48 -8.86
N ALA A 96 10.22 -15.06 -8.09
CA ALA A 96 10.55 -13.66 -7.89
C ALA A 96 11.64 -13.23 -8.88
N TYR A 97 11.46 -12.04 -9.47
CA TYR A 97 12.33 -11.56 -10.54
C TYR A 97 12.94 -10.20 -10.21
N ALA A 98 14.27 -10.16 -10.21
CA ALA A 98 15.06 -8.95 -10.15
C ALA A 98 14.99 -8.20 -11.49
N VAL A 99 14.80 -6.88 -11.44
CA VAL A 99 14.86 -5.99 -12.60
C VAL A 99 15.90 -4.91 -12.30
N PRO A 100 17.16 -5.05 -12.77
CA PRO A 100 18.19 -4.05 -12.53
C PRO A 100 17.79 -2.71 -13.15
N VAL A 101 18.14 -1.60 -12.52
CA VAL A 101 17.82 -0.24 -13.02
C VAL A 101 19.08 0.62 -13.11
N ASN A 102 19.10 1.55 -14.06
CA ASN A 102 20.17 2.53 -14.23
C ASN A 102 19.62 3.97 -14.21
N PRO A 103 20.11 4.88 -13.34
CA PRO A 103 21.11 4.65 -12.29
C PRO A 103 20.60 3.79 -11.13
N ALA A 104 21.39 2.77 -10.78
CA ALA A 104 21.18 1.95 -9.59
C ALA A 104 21.37 2.78 -8.32
N ARG A 105 20.62 2.46 -7.28
CA ARG A 105 20.76 3.10 -5.96
C ARG A 105 20.14 2.22 -4.87
N THR A 106 20.91 1.95 -3.84
CA THR A 106 20.41 1.38 -2.59
C THR A 106 19.82 2.49 -1.72
N SER A 107 18.69 2.22 -1.06
CA SER A 107 17.96 3.20 -0.26
C SER A 107 17.63 2.65 1.12
N GLY A 108 17.60 3.51 2.15
CA GLY A 108 17.06 3.16 3.46
C GLY A 108 15.52 3.17 3.52
N GLN A 109 14.85 3.43 2.40
CA GLN A 109 13.40 3.51 2.28
C GLN A 109 12.92 2.63 1.14
N PHE A 110 11.69 2.11 1.24
CA PHE A 110 11.00 1.48 0.11
C PHE A 110 11.01 2.41 -1.11
N GLN A 111 11.27 1.84 -2.28
CA GLN A 111 11.17 2.54 -3.56
C GLN A 111 10.13 1.86 -4.43
N LEU A 112 9.27 2.66 -5.04
CA LEU A 112 8.33 2.24 -6.06
C LEU A 112 8.81 2.74 -7.42
N PHE A 113 8.68 1.89 -8.43
CA PHE A 113 9.04 2.20 -9.82
C PHE A 113 7.80 2.03 -10.68
N THR A 114 7.33 3.14 -11.24
CA THR A 114 6.17 3.14 -12.13
C THR A 114 6.59 3.52 -13.54
N ALA A 115 5.87 3.03 -14.54
CA ALA A 115 6.14 3.37 -15.94
C ALA A 115 6.16 4.89 -16.13
N ALA A 116 7.18 5.42 -16.81
CA ALA A 116 7.38 6.87 -16.90
C ALA A 116 6.29 7.62 -17.69
N ALA A 117 5.54 6.90 -18.54
CA ALA A 117 4.41 7.45 -19.28
C ALA A 117 3.12 7.54 -18.44
N LEU A 118 3.09 6.90 -17.27
CA LEU A 118 1.93 6.88 -16.38
C LEU A 118 2.00 8.06 -15.42
N ASN A 119 0.90 8.81 -15.28
CA ASN A 119 0.73 9.74 -14.18
C ASN A 119 0.41 8.98 -12.89
N ALA A 120 1.40 8.27 -12.35
CA ALA A 120 1.17 7.34 -11.25
C ALA A 120 0.93 8.02 -9.88
N ARG A 121 1.02 9.34 -9.81
CA ARG A 121 0.67 10.11 -8.59
C ARG A 121 -0.14 11.33 -9.01
N PRO A 122 -1.41 11.13 -9.42
CA PRO A 122 -2.29 12.22 -9.80
C PRO A 122 -2.59 13.15 -8.62
N ARG A 123 -2.39 12.67 -7.38
CA ARG A 123 -2.59 13.41 -6.14
C ARG A 123 -1.38 13.27 -5.20
N PRO A 124 -1.16 14.24 -4.28
CA PRO A 124 -0.02 14.21 -3.37
C PRO A 124 -0.04 13.01 -2.42
N VAL A 125 1.14 12.43 -2.18
CA VAL A 125 1.40 11.47 -1.12
C VAL A 125 2.36 12.12 -0.14
N THR A 126 1.87 12.43 1.07
CA THR A 126 2.59 13.28 2.03
C THR A 126 2.93 12.47 3.29
N ALA A 127 4.21 12.38 3.63
CA ALA A 127 4.63 11.88 4.93
C ALA A 127 4.33 12.92 6.02
N LEU A 128 3.73 12.47 7.13
CA LEU A 128 3.44 13.32 8.29
C LEU A 128 4.37 13.01 9.47
N PRO A 129 4.56 13.95 10.41
CA PRO A 129 5.35 13.69 11.62
C PRO A 129 4.71 12.61 12.50
N VAL A 130 5.48 11.56 12.82
CA VAL A 130 5.04 10.43 13.68
C VAL A 130 4.80 10.81 15.15
N GLY A 131 5.19 12.02 15.54
CA GLY A 131 5.07 12.57 16.89
C GLY A 131 3.65 12.99 17.32
N ASN A 132 2.61 12.74 16.51
CA ASN A 132 1.25 13.21 16.75
C ASN A 132 0.46 12.32 17.76
N GLU A 133 -0.05 12.92 18.84
CA GLU A 133 -0.75 12.19 19.91
C GLU A 133 -2.10 11.62 19.47
N THR A 134 -2.82 12.30 18.57
CA THR A 134 -4.11 11.80 18.06
C THR A 134 -3.94 10.44 17.37
N TYR A 135 -2.92 10.29 16.53
CA TYR A 135 -2.66 9.01 15.86
C TYR A 135 -2.12 7.94 16.80
N ARG A 136 -1.28 8.31 17.79
CA ARG A 136 -0.89 7.38 18.85
C ARG A 136 -2.09 6.85 19.62
N GLN A 137 -3.06 7.71 19.94
CA GLN A 137 -4.25 7.28 20.67
C GLN A 137 -5.15 6.37 19.83
N ILE A 138 -5.28 6.63 18.53
CA ILE A 138 -6.00 5.73 17.60
C ILE A 138 -5.37 4.33 17.60
N VAL A 139 -4.05 4.25 17.50
CA VAL A 139 -3.33 2.96 17.57
C VAL A 139 -3.52 2.30 18.93
N ARG A 140 -3.43 3.05 20.04
CA ARG A 140 -3.67 2.52 21.39
C ARG A 140 -5.05 1.89 21.51
N THR A 141 -6.10 2.58 21.08
CA THR A 141 -7.48 2.08 21.12
C THR A 141 -7.63 0.79 20.32
N GLU A 142 -7.02 0.74 19.14
CA GLU A 142 -7.05 -0.44 18.29
C GLU A 142 -6.31 -1.64 18.89
N LEU A 143 -5.15 -1.41 19.53
CA LEU A 143 -4.40 -2.46 20.20
C LEU A 143 -5.12 -3.00 21.44
N LEU A 144 -5.74 -2.12 22.24
CA LEU A 144 -6.59 -2.51 23.37
C LEU A 144 -7.76 -3.39 22.92
N ARG A 145 -8.42 -3.02 21.81
CA ARG A 145 -9.50 -3.81 21.20
C ARG A 145 -9.03 -5.21 20.77
N ARG A 146 -7.75 -5.36 20.44
CA ARG A 146 -7.10 -6.64 20.08
C ARG A 146 -6.57 -7.42 21.28
N GLY A 147 -6.82 -6.94 22.50
CA GLY A 147 -6.46 -7.64 23.74
C GLY A 147 -5.10 -7.25 24.33
N LEU A 148 -4.39 -6.29 23.73
CA LEU A 148 -3.12 -5.80 24.25
C LEU A 148 -3.40 -4.81 25.39
N LYS A 149 -3.20 -5.23 26.65
CA LYS A 149 -3.67 -4.48 27.84
C LYS A 149 -2.97 -3.15 28.07
N ASN A 150 -1.64 -3.09 27.87
CA ASN A 150 -0.82 -1.91 28.14
C ASN A 150 0.13 -1.64 26.96
N PRO A 151 -0.38 -1.21 25.79
CA PRO A 151 0.43 -1.11 24.59
C PRO A 151 1.47 0.02 24.70
N ASN A 152 2.74 -0.30 24.49
CA ASN A 152 3.80 0.68 24.24
C ASN A 152 3.72 1.16 22.77
N VAL A 153 2.92 2.19 22.52
CA VAL A 153 2.61 2.63 21.16
C VAL A 153 3.79 3.34 20.50
N GLN A 154 4.36 2.69 19.48
CA GLN A 154 5.38 3.23 18.60
C GLN A 154 4.82 3.39 17.18
N VAL A 155 4.47 4.64 16.82
CA VAL A 155 4.11 5.00 15.44
C VAL A 155 5.40 5.19 14.65
N VAL A 156 5.56 4.46 13.56
CA VAL A 156 6.76 4.45 12.72
C VAL A 156 6.54 5.06 11.34
N GLY A 157 5.29 5.26 10.95
CA GLY A 157 4.92 5.86 9.67
C GLY A 157 3.54 6.51 9.74
N LEU A 158 3.42 7.67 9.12
CA LEU A 158 2.15 8.35 8.89
C LEU A 158 2.17 8.92 7.48
N THR A 159 1.17 8.55 6.68
CA THR A 159 1.08 8.98 5.29
C THR A 159 -0.32 9.46 4.99
N ARG A 160 -0.42 10.62 4.35
CA ARG A 160 -1.69 11.22 3.95
C ARG A 160 -1.79 11.32 2.44
N SER A 161 -2.93 10.91 1.90
CA SER A 161 -3.24 11.02 0.47
C SER A 161 -4.74 10.93 0.24
N ASP A 162 -5.23 11.48 -0.86
CA ASP A 162 -6.58 11.21 -1.39
C ASP A 162 -6.48 9.97 -2.28
N LEU A 163 -6.95 8.82 -1.81
CA LEU A 163 -6.75 7.55 -2.51
C LEU A 163 -7.74 7.35 -3.64
N ASP A 164 -9.01 7.70 -3.45
CA ASP A 164 -10.09 7.38 -4.38
C ASP A 164 -10.49 8.54 -5.31
N GLY A 165 -9.91 9.72 -5.10
CA GLY A 165 -10.10 10.92 -5.92
C GLY A 165 -11.33 11.75 -5.53
N ASP A 166 -11.90 11.56 -4.34
CA ASP A 166 -13.09 12.30 -3.90
C ASP A 166 -12.78 13.67 -3.25
N GLY A 167 -11.50 14.02 -3.12
CA GLY A 167 -11.02 15.25 -2.51
C GLY A 167 -10.87 15.20 -0.98
N THR A 168 -11.32 14.12 -0.33
CA THR A 168 -11.03 13.84 1.07
C THR A 168 -9.67 13.15 1.20
N GLN A 169 -9.07 13.20 2.38
CA GLN A 169 -7.73 12.66 2.60
C GLN A 169 -7.82 11.46 3.53
N GLU A 170 -7.31 10.33 3.07
CA GLU A 170 -7.01 9.16 3.88
C GLU A 170 -5.69 9.37 4.62
N VAL A 171 -5.60 8.76 5.80
CA VAL A 171 -4.37 8.68 6.58
C VAL A 171 -4.05 7.23 6.88
N ILE A 172 -2.93 6.77 6.35
CA ILE A 172 -2.34 5.48 6.68
C ILE A 172 -1.43 5.65 7.89
N ILE A 173 -1.61 4.81 8.90
CA ILE A 173 -0.90 4.82 10.17
C ILE A 173 -0.18 3.49 10.33
N GLU A 174 1.14 3.53 10.42
CA GLU A 174 1.99 2.35 10.65
C GLU A 174 2.54 2.41 12.07
N ALA A 175 2.32 1.35 12.85
CA ALA A 175 2.86 1.23 14.19
C ALA A 175 3.38 -0.18 14.43
N THR A 176 4.50 -0.30 15.12
CA THR A 176 5.10 -1.62 15.42
C THR A 176 6.04 -1.51 16.61
N SER A 177 6.00 -2.53 17.45
CA SER A 177 6.94 -2.75 18.55
C SER A 177 7.25 -4.25 18.56
N TYR A 178 8.47 -4.63 18.22
CA TYR A 178 8.97 -5.99 18.43
C TYR A 178 10.27 -5.91 19.20
N ALA A 179 10.37 -6.65 20.30
CA ALA A 179 11.65 -6.88 20.96
C ALA A 179 12.58 -7.67 20.02
N GLY A 180 13.84 -7.24 19.88
CA GLY A 180 14.82 -7.94 19.02
C GLY A 180 14.60 -7.77 17.52
N ARG A 181 13.81 -6.78 17.07
CA ARG A 181 13.63 -6.47 15.64
C ARG A 181 14.94 -6.03 14.99
N GLU A 182 15.22 -6.54 13.79
CA GLU A 182 16.34 -6.12 12.96
C GLU A 182 15.85 -5.48 11.65
N GLY A 183 16.00 -4.15 11.56
CA GLY A 183 15.62 -3.41 10.35
C GLY A 183 14.14 -3.57 9.99
N ILE A 184 13.88 -4.19 8.84
CA ILE A 184 12.53 -4.42 8.27
C ILE A 184 12.01 -5.84 8.49
N PHE A 185 12.67 -6.64 9.33
CA PHE A 185 12.25 -8.00 9.67
C PHE A 185 11.90 -8.11 11.16
N PRO A 186 10.79 -8.76 11.52
CA PRO A 186 10.48 -9.07 12.92
C PRO A 186 11.41 -10.20 13.43
N PRO A 187 11.50 -10.42 14.76
CA PRO A 187 12.07 -11.66 15.28
C PRO A 187 11.26 -12.89 14.78
N PRO A 188 11.74 -14.13 14.92
CA PRO A 188 10.95 -15.32 14.56
C PRO A 188 9.62 -15.43 15.30
N ILE A 189 9.60 -15.07 16.58
CA ILE A 189 8.45 -15.23 17.47
C ILE A 189 8.22 -13.92 18.22
N GLY A 190 6.97 -13.48 18.27
CA GLY A 190 6.57 -12.30 19.03
C GLY A 190 6.49 -12.59 20.53
N GLN A 191 6.93 -11.63 21.35
CA GLN A 191 6.78 -11.68 22.80
C GLN A 191 5.48 -10.98 23.23
N PRO A 192 4.91 -11.31 24.41
CA PRO A 192 3.77 -10.55 24.93
C PRO A 192 4.06 -9.05 24.99
N GLY A 193 3.22 -8.25 24.34
CA GLY A 193 3.49 -6.82 24.16
C GLY A 193 3.78 -6.44 22.71
N ASP A 194 4.30 -7.38 21.93
CA ASP A 194 4.75 -7.14 20.56
C ASP A 194 3.59 -7.05 19.58
N TYR A 195 3.77 -6.21 18.55
CA TYR A 195 2.80 -6.03 17.50
C TYR A 195 3.38 -5.38 16.24
N SER A 196 2.66 -5.53 15.14
CA SER A 196 2.74 -4.69 13.95
C SER A 196 1.33 -4.38 13.47
N ILE A 197 1.04 -3.14 13.12
CA ILE A 197 -0.27 -2.77 12.60
C ILE A 197 -0.18 -1.64 11.58
N VAL A 198 -0.95 -1.79 10.51
CA VAL A 198 -1.19 -0.77 9.49
C VAL A 198 -2.68 -0.47 9.49
N LEU A 199 -3.03 0.78 9.77
CA LEU A 199 -4.40 1.27 9.80
C LEU A 199 -4.60 2.28 8.67
N LEU A 200 -5.81 2.33 8.14
CA LEU A 200 -6.27 3.38 7.25
C LEU A 200 -7.43 4.10 7.90
N ARG A 201 -7.30 5.42 8.03
CA ARG A 201 -8.35 6.30 8.55
C ARG A 201 -8.89 7.13 7.40
N HIS A 202 -10.21 7.14 7.25
CA HIS A 202 -10.89 7.83 6.15
C HIS A 202 -12.21 8.44 6.63
N VAL A 203 -12.79 9.32 5.81
CA VAL A 203 -14.07 9.98 6.11
C VAL A 203 -15.13 9.50 5.14
N VAL A 204 -16.25 8.98 5.66
CA VAL A 204 -17.40 8.58 4.85
C VAL A 204 -18.63 9.27 5.39
N ARG A 205 -19.27 10.11 4.57
CA ARG A 205 -20.48 10.86 4.94
C ARG A 205 -20.33 11.63 6.27
N GLY A 206 -19.17 12.26 6.46
CA GLY A 206 -18.84 13.03 7.66
C GLY A 206 -18.45 12.20 8.89
N GLN A 207 -18.48 10.87 8.80
CA GLN A 207 -18.03 9.98 9.88
C GLN A 207 -16.59 9.54 9.63
N VAL A 208 -15.77 9.59 10.68
CA VAL A 208 -14.40 9.13 10.61
C VAL A 208 -14.36 7.64 10.94
N LEU A 209 -13.88 6.84 10.00
CA LEU A 209 -13.73 5.40 10.14
C LEU A 209 -12.25 5.04 10.15
N THR A 210 -11.90 3.99 10.89
CA THR A 210 -10.56 3.39 10.91
C THR A 210 -10.71 1.93 10.52
N VAL A 211 -10.01 1.51 9.46
CA VAL A 211 -9.95 0.11 9.01
C VAL A 211 -8.53 -0.42 9.17
N THR A 212 -8.41 -1.73 9.37
CA THR A 212 -7.11 -2.41 9.43
C THR A 212 -6.71 -2.88 8.05
N LEU A 213 -5.50 -2.52 7.62
CA LEU A 213 -4.90 -3.02 6.37
C LEU A 213 -4.02 -4.25 6.59
N GLY A 214 -3.37 -4.34 7.76
CA GLY A 214 -2.58 -5.50 8.19
C GLY A 214 -2.33 -5.41 9.68
N ALA A 215 -2.35 -6.53 10.39
CA ALA A 215 -2.08 -6.56 11.82
C ALA A 215 -1.54 -7.91 12.28
N ASP A 216 -0.54 -7.85 13.16
CA ASP A 216 -0.08 -8.94 14.01
C ASP A 216 -0.01 -8.42 15.44
N VAL A 217 -0.51 -9.21 16.39
CA VAL A 217 -0.42 -8.92 17.82
C VAL A 217 -0.03 -10.21 18.49
N ALA A 218 1.14 -10.21 19.11
CA ALA A 218 1.66 -11.39 19.79
C ALA A 218 0.72 -11.82 20.92
N PRO A 219 0.60 -13.13 21.19
CA PRO A 219 -0.21 -13.61 22.31
C PRO A 219 0.23 -13.00 23.64
N GLN A 220 -0.73 -12.84 24.56
CA GLN A 220 -0.43 -12.35 25.91
C GLN A 220 0.31 -13.36 26.78
N THR A 221 0.18 -14.65 26.45
CA THR A 221 0.89 -15.73 27.13
C THR A 221 2.20 -16.00 26.38
N PRO A 222 3.36 -15.93 27.04
CA PRO A 222 4.62 -16.30 26.42
C PRO A 222 4.56 -17.73 25.89
N VAL A 223 5.20 -17.95 24.74
CA VAL A 223 5.36 -19.29 24.20
C VAL A 223 6.32 -20.07 25.11
N LYS A 224 5.97 -21.31 25.45
CA LYS A 224 6.79 -22.14 26.34
C LYS A 224 7.99 -22.70 25.59
N ALA A 225 9.02 -23.07 26.35
CA ALA A 225 10.25 -23.62 25.79
C ALA A 225 10.02 -24.95 25.02
N ASP A 226 9.01 -25.73 25.43
CA ASP A 226 8.62 -27.02 24.86
C ASP A 226 7.60 -26.94 23.71
N ASP A 227 7.04 -25.76 23.42
CA ASP A 227 6.16 -25.59 22.25
C ASP A 227 6.99 -25.77 20.96
N SER A 228 6.54 -26.59 20.01
CA SER A 228 7.24 -26.78 18.75
C SER A 228 7.18 -25.51 17.89
N MET A 229 8.14 -25.32 16.97
CA MET A 229 8.12 -24.18 16.03
C MET A 229 6.83 -24.11 15.22
N GLU A 230 6.25 -25.26 14.89
CA GLU A 230 4.99 -25.38 14.15
C GLU A 230 3.78 -24.81 14.90
N THR A 231 3.83 -24.77 16.24
CA THR A 231 2.73 -24.26 17.07
C THR A 231 2.98 -22.85 17.59
N ARG A 232 4.18 -22.28 17.36
CA ARG A 232 4.47 -20.91 17.81
C ARG A 232 3.91 -19.90 16.81
N PRO A 233 3.20 -18.87 17.26
CA PRO A 233 2.76 -17.80 16.38
C PRO A 233 3.98 -17.04 15.89
N LEU A 234 4.20 -17.10 14.58
CA LEU A 234 5.25 -16.35 13.91
C LEU A 234 4.97 -14.86 14.01
N ALA A 235 5.99 -14.08 14.35
CA ALA A 235 5.84 -12.63 14.28
C ALA A 235 5.80 -12.19 12.81
N THR A 236 4.83 -11.34 12.48
CA THR A 236 4.73 -10.79 11.14
C THR A 236 4.71 -9.27 11.16
N LEU A 237 5.54 -8.67 10.30
CA LEU A 237 5.60 -7.23 10.11
C LEU A 237 4.71 -6.84 8.91
N SER A 238 3.97 -5.75 9.05
CA SER A 238 3.24 -5.10 7.96
C SER A 238 3.66 -3.64 7.84
N ARG A 239 3.99 -3.18 6.63
CA ARG A 239 4.43 -1.81 6.34
C ARG A 239 3.79 -1.30 5.05
N LEU A 240 3.72 0.03 4.89
CA LEU A 240 3.35 0.66 3.63
C LEU A 240 4.62 0.88 2.79
N ALA A 241 4.72 0.18 1.66
CA ALA A 241 5.85 0.30 0.74
C ALA A 241 5.63 1.39 -0.32
N GLY A 242 4.39 1.66 -0.70
CA GLY A 242 4.08 2.66 -1.72
C GLY A 242 2.61 2.99 -1.87
N ILE A 243 2.34 4.12 -2.52
CA ILE A 243 1.02 4.59 -2.96
C ILE A 243 1.20 5.16 -4.36
N ALA A 244 0.40 4.68 -5.31
CA ALA A 244 0.38 5.16 -6.69
C ALA A 244 -0.84 4.65 -7.45
N ASP A 245 -1.25 5.39 -8.48
CA ASP A 245 -2.17 4.93 -9.52
C ASP A 245 -1.36 4.07 -10.50
N LEU A 246 -1.53 2.75 -10.42
CA LEU A 246 -0.70 1.78 -11.14
C LEU A 246 -1.34 1.32 -12.47
N ASN A 247 -2.64 1.55 -12.65
CA ASN A 247 -3.38 1.20 -13.88
C ASN A 247 -3.83 2.41 -14.70
N GLY A 248 -3.73 3.63 -14.15
CA GLY A 248 -4.12 4.89 -14.76
C GLY A 248 -5.61 5.23 -14.68
N ASP A 249 -6.38 4.55 -13.82
CA ASP A 249 -7.83 4.79 -13.66
C ASP A 249 -8.16 5.99 -12.75
N GLY A 250 -7.13 6.62 -12.18
CA GLY A 250 -7.25 7.77 -11.31
C GLY A 250 -7.43 7.43 -9.83
N ARG A 251 -7.55 6.16 -9.44
CA ARG A 251 -7.49 5.70 -8.05
C ARG A 251 -6.07 5.23 -7.75
N MET A 252 -5.63 5.40 -6.51
CA MET A 252 -4.29 4.98 -6.11
C MET A 252 -4.34 3.67 -5.33
N GLU A 253 -3.61 2.68 -5.81
CA GLU A 253 -3.35 1.42 -5.13
C GLU A 253 -2.36 1.59 -3.98
N LEU A 254 -2.49 0.70 -2.99
CA LEU A 254 -1.61 0.56 -1.85
C LEU A 254 -0.67 -0.63 -2.08
N ILE A 255 0.63 -0.40 -1.94
CA ILE A 255 1.63 -1.46 -1.94
C ILE A 255 1.99 -1.74 -0.47
N LEU A 256 1.60 -2.91 0.02
CA LEU A 256 1.89 -3.36 1.38
C LEU A 256 3.10 -4.29 1.36
N TYR A 257 3.99 -4.11 2.31
CA TYR A 257 5.11 -5.00 2.58
C TYR A 257 4.77 -5.89 3.78
N GLY A 258 4.93 -7.19 3.61
CA GLY A 258 4.86 -8.20 4.65
C GLY A 258 6.24 -8.79 4.90
N ALA A 259 6.57 -9.11 6.15
CA ALA A 259 7.76 -9.89 6.46
C ALA A 259 7.56 -10.80 7.66
N TYR A 260 8.25 -11.93 7.63
CA TYR A 260 8.50 -12.82 8.74
C TYR A 260 9.99 -13.19 8.73
N TYR A 261 10.48 -13.95 9.70
CA TYR A 261 11.92 -14.20 9.84
C TYR A 261 12.58 -14.92 8.65
N GLU A 262 11.80 -15.67 7.88
CA GLU A 262 12.28 -16.49 6.75
C GLU A 262 11.92 -15.90 5.39
N GLY A 263 11.18 -14.79 5.34
CA GLY A 263 10.76 -14.24 4.07
C GLY A 263 10.03 -12.91 4.14
N SER A 264 9.81 -12.35 2.96
CA SER A 264 9.05 -11.11 2.78
C SER A 264 8.24 -11.14 1.50
N SER A 265 7.23 -10.27 1.45
CA SER A 265 6.38 -10.09 0.30
C SER A 265 6.01 -8.63 0.12
N HIS A 266 5.66 -8.28 -1.10
CA HIS A 266 4.98 -7.05 -1.46
C HIS A 266 3.69 -7.41 -2.20
N THR A 267 2.57 -6.84 -1.78
CA THR A 267 1.28 -7.02 -2.44
C THR A 267 0.69 -5.68 -2.82
N VAL A 268 0.08 -5.62 -4.00
CA VAL A 268 -0.64 -4.44 -4.48
C VAL A 268 -2.13 -4.64 -4.25
N ASN A 269 -2.76 -3.63 -3.66
CA ASN A 269 -4.16 -3.69 -3.27
C ASN A 269 -4.90 -2.43 -3.75
N GLU A 270 -6.08 -2.64 -4.32
CA GLU A 270 -7.05 -1.57 -4.53
C GLU A 270 -7.74 -1.25 -3.21
N TRP A 271 -8.15 0.01 -3.03
CA TRP A 271 -8.96 0.39 -1.89
C TRP A 271 -10.05 1.38 -2.30
N THR A 272 -11.23 1.22 -1.72
CA THR A 272 -12.30 2.23 -1.77
C THR A 272 -13.07 2.23 -0.45
N PRO A 273 -13.72 3.34 -0.07
CA PRO A 273 -14.58 3.36 1.11
C PRO A 273 -15.68 2.31 1.10
N ALA A 274 -16.21 1.97 -0.08
CA ALA A 274 -17.33 1.03 -0.21
C ALA A 274 -16.92 -0.44 -0.20
N ARG A 275 -15.77 -0.79 -0.81
CA ARG A 275 -15.30 -2.18 -0.94
C ARG A 275 -14.25 -2.58 0.10
N GLY A 276 -13.65 -1.61 0.79
CA GLY A 276 -12.46 -1.85 1.59
C GLY A 276 -11.26 -2.20 0.70
N LEU A 277 -10.31 -2.93 1.29
CA LEU A 277 -9.10 -3.40 0.62
C LEU A 277 -9.43 -4.61 -0.28
N THR A 278 -8.96 -4.62 -1.52
CA THR A 278 -9.12 -5.74 -2.46
C THR A 278 -7.77 -6.07 -3.08
N ALA A 279 -7.37 -7.34 -3.00
CA ALA A 279 -6.10 -7.79 -3.57
C ALA A 279 -6.13 -7.74 -5.10
N THR A 280 -5.00 -7.34 -5.69
CA THR A 280 -4.73 -7.49 -7.12
C THR A 280 -3.80 -8.71 -7.32
N PRO A 281 -3.59 -9.22 -8.55
CA PRO A 281 -2.62 -10.27 -8.80
C PRO A 281 -1.17 -9.76 -8.87
N LEU A 282 -0.91 -8.50 -8.51
CA LEU A 282 0.43 -7.93 -8.47
C LEU A 282 1.04 -8.21 -7.09
N GLU A 283 1.94 -9.18 -7.06
CA GLU A 283 2.65 -9.58 -5.87
C GLU A 283 4.05 -10.09 -6.23
N THR A 284 4.96 -9.98 -5.28
CA THR A 284 6.29 -10.58 -5.35
C THR A 284 6.79 -10.82 -3.94
N GLY A 285 7.67 -11.79 -3.76
CA GLY A 285 8.16 -12.15 -2.44
C GLY A 285 9.12 -13.32 -2.52
N CYS A 286 9.81 -13.55 -1.42
CA CYS A 286 10.81 -14.58 -1.30
C CYS A 286 10.79 -15.06 0.15
N GLY A 287 10.72 -16.36 0.35
CA GLY A 287 10.75 -16.98 1.67
C GLY A 287 10.94 -18.49 1.57
N VAL A 288 11.33 -19.10 2.69
CA VAL A 288 11.40 -20.56 2.87
C VAL A 288 10.38 -21.05 3.87
#